data_AF-A0A847GZR8-F1
#
_entry.id   AF-A0A847GZR8-F1
#
_cell.length_a   1.000
_cell.length_b   1.000
_cell.length_c   1.000
_cell.angle_alpha   90.00
_cell.angle_beta   90.00
_cell.angle_gamma   90.00
#
_symmetry.space_group_name_H-M   'P 1'
#
loop_
_entity.id
_entity.type
_entity.pdbx_description
1 polymer ?
#
loop_
_entity_poly.entity_id
_entity_poly.type
_entity_poly.pdbx_seq_one_letter_code
_entity_poly.pdbx_strand_id
1 'polypeptide(L)' 'MGTLIQLRTVKDYYSTDEVAELLGKAHFTVREWARRGRIKAEKRRSGRGKYQSWVISHDELNRIQREGLLPER' A
#
# COMPACT_ATOMS: atom_id res chain seq x y z
N MET A 1 -13.90 -9.43 24.32
CA MET A 1 -13.31 -9.49 22.98
C MET A 1 -13.07 -8.06 22.52
N GLY A 2 -11.86 -7.54 22.70
CA GLY A 2 -11.54 -6.13 22.44
C GLY A 2 -11.21 -5.91 20.97
N THR A 3 -12.12 -5.30 20.22
CA THR A 3 -11.84 -4.86 18.85
C THR A 3 -10.95 -3.62 18.94
N LEU A 4 -9.65 -3.76 18.64
CA LEU A 4 -8.73 -2.63 18.51
C LEU A 4 -9.18 -1.76 17.35
N ILE A 5 -9.96 -0.73 17.64
CA ILE A 5 -10.21 0.37 16.70
C ILE A 5 -8.90 1.17 16.67
N GLN A 6 -7.95 0.74 15.83
CA GLN A 6 -6.82 1.60 15.49
C GLN A 6 -7.39 2.83 14.80
N LEU A 7 -7.35 3.97 15.48
CA LEU A 7 -7.53 5.29 14.89
C LEU A 7 -6.50 5.42 13.76
N ARG A 8 -6.91 5.15 12.53
CA ARG A 8 -6.07 5.26 11.35
C ARG A 8 -5.95 6.75 11.02
N THR A 9 -4.88 7.39 11.48
CA THR A 9 -4.49 8.70 10.98
C THR A 9 -4.37 8.59 9.46
N VAL A 10 -5.09 9.44 8.73
CA VAL A 10 -4.96 9.54 7.28
C VAL A 10 -3.54 10.01 6.98
N LYS A 11 -2.80 9.20 6.21
CA LYS A 11 -1.44 9.51 5.74
C LYS A 11 -1.51 9.76 4.26
N ASP A 12 -0.72 10.70 3.74
CA ASP A 12 -0.63 10.90 2.29
C ASP A 12 -0.07 9.67 1.57
N TYR A 13 0.85 8.97 2.22
CA TYR A 13 1.53 7.79 1.71
C TYR A 13 1.59 6.68 2.75
N TYR A 14 1.44 5.45 2.27
CA TYR A 14 1.51 4.22 3.04
C TYR A 14 2.60 3.31 2.48
N SER A 15 3.28 2.56 3.36
CA SER A 15 4.14 1.46 2.93
C SER A 15 3.32 0.28 2.42
N THR A 16 3.98 -0.67 1.74
CA THR A 16 3.36 -1.94 1.34
C THR A 16 2.86 -2.75 2.53
N ASP A 17 3.53 -2.69 3.68
CA ASP A 17 3.12 -3.37 4.91
C ASP A 17 1.84 -2.76 5.48
N GLU A 18 1.77 -1.42 5.54
CA GLU A 18 0.58 -0.72 6.02
C GLU A 18 -0.63 -1.00 5.11
N VAL A 19 -0.47 -0.89 3.80
CA VAL A 19 -1.56 -1.23 2.86
C VAL A 19 -2.01 -2.68 3.01
N ALA A 20 -1.08 -3.61 3.29
CA ALA A 20 -1.42 -5.00 3.52
C ALA A 20 -2.30 -5.18 4.77
N GLU A 21 -1.96 -4.52 5.88
CA GLU A 21 -2.80 -4.50 7.09
C GLU A 21 -4.16 -3.84 6.84
N LEU A 22 -4.18 -2.74 6.07
CA LEU A 22 -5.41 -1.99 5.78
C LEU A 22 -6.39 -2.80 4.91
N LEU A 23 -5.88 -3.59 3.96
CA LEU A 23 -6.66 -4.41 3.02
C LEU A 23 -6.85 -5.88 3.46
N GLY A 24 -6.27 -6.28 4.59
CA GLY A 24 -6.29 -7.68 5.05
C GLY A 24 -5.58 -8.63 4.08
N LYS A 25 -4.43 -8.21 3.54
CA LYS A 25 -3.61 -8.97 2.59
C LYS A 25 -2.23 -9.25 3.18
N ALA A 26 -1.47 -10.15 2.55
CA ALA A 26 -0.08 -10.34 2.87
C ALA A 26 0.79 -9.22 2.25
N HIS A 27 1.82 -8.77 2.96
CA HIS A 27 2.78 -7.78 2.46
C HIS A 27 3.35 -8.15 1.08
N PHE A 28 3.71 -9.43 0.88
CA PHE A 28 4.21 -9.93 -0.39
C PHE A 28 3.22 -9.74 -1.55
N THR A 29 1.92 -9.90 -1.30
CA THR A 29 0.87 -9.70 -2.30
C THR A 29 0.81 -8.24 -2.76
N VAL A 30 0.82 -7.29 -1.83
CA VAL A 30 0.79 -5.85 -2.17
C VAL A 30 2.08 -5.45 -2.91
N ARG A 31 3.23 -5.99 -2.50
CA ARG A 31 4.51 -5.76 -3.19
C ARG A 31 4.50 -6.32 -4.61
N GLU A 32 3.91 -7.50 -4.83
CA GLU A 32 3.74 -8.06 -6.18
C GLU A 32 2.82 -7.21 -7.04
N TRP A 33 1.75 -6.65 -6.48
CA TRP A 33 0.90 -5.71 -7.21
C TRP A 33 1.67 -4.47 -7.67
N ALA A 34 2.47 -3.88 -6.78
CA ALA A 34 3.33 -2.74 -7.11
C ALA A 34 4.35 -3.13 -8.19
N ARG A 35 4.99 -4.30 -8.07
CA ARG A 35 5.99 -4.79 -9.02
C ARG A 35 5.40 -5.05 -10.41
N ARG A 36 4.17 -5.56 -10.49
CA ARG A 36 3.45 -5.86 -11.74
C ARG A 36 2.70 -4.65 -12.31
N GLY A 37 2.75 -3.49 -11.64
CA GLY A 37 2.01 -2.30 -12.08
C GLY A 37 0.48 -2.42 -11.95
N ARG A 38 0.00 -3.32 -11.10
CA ARG A 38 -1.43 -3.50 -10.82
C ARG A 38 -2.00 -2.43 -9.88
N ILE A 39 -1.12 -1.67 -9.25
CA ILE A 39 -1.44 -0.51 -8.42
C ILE A 39 -0.47 0.62 -8.74
N LYS A 40 -0.90 1.87 -8.52
CA LYS A 40 -0.08 3.07 -8.65
C LYS A 40 0.78 3.23 -7.40
N ALA A 41 1.94 2.58 -7.40
CA ALA A 41 2.94 2.70 -6.35
C ALA A 41 4.16 3.49 -6.86
N GLU A 42 4.77 4.28 -5.98
CA GLU A 42 5.98 5.05 -6.26
C GLU A 42 7.15 4.52 -5.44
N LYS A 43 8.37 4.59 -5.97
CA LYS A 43 9.57 4.28 -5.19
C LYS A 43 10.09 5.56 -4.54
N ARG A 44 9.98 5.67 -3.21
CA ARG A 44 10.60 6.77 -2.47
C ARG A 44 11.91 6.33 -1.82
N ARG A 45 12.89 7.22 -1.85
CA ARG A 45 14.10 7.09 -1.04
C ARG A 45 13.71 7.33 0.42
N SER A 46 13.66 6.28 1.23
CA SER A 46 13.67 6.44 2.68
C SER A 46 15.06 6.92 3.07
N GLY A 47 15.18 8.08 3.70
CA GLY A 47 16.46 8.75 4.00
C GLY A 47 17.42 7.97 4.93
N ARG A 48 17.15 6.70 5.23
CA ARG A 48 17.96 5.84 6.10
C ARG A 48 18.34 4.49 5.47
N GLY A 49 18.49 4.40 4.14
CA GLY A 49 19.00 3.19 3.50
C GLY A 49 19.32 3.33 2.01
N LYS A 50 20.14 2.41 1.49
CA LYS A 50 20.53 2.34 0.07
C LYS A 50 19.37 1.95 -0.86
N TYR A 51 18.25 1.47 -0.31
CA TYR A 51 17.14 0.91 -1.06
C TYR A 51 15.92 1.84 -1.06
N GLN A 52 15.32 1.99 -2.24
CA GLN A 52 14.04 2.69 -2.39
C GLN A 52 12.90 1.75 -1.99
N SER A 53 11.98 2.25 -1.18
CA SER A 53 10.78 1.51 -0.76
C SER A 53 9.58 1.93 -1.59
N TRP A 54 8.69 0.97 -1.87
CA TRP A 54 7.40 1.28 -2.48
C TRP A 54 6.52 2.04 -1.48
N VAL A 55 5.88 3.10 -1.96
CA VAL A 55 4.85 3.84 -1.25
C VAL A 55 3.60 3.92 -2.12
N ILE A 56 2.44 3.85 -1.49
CA ILE A 56 1.13 3.89 -2.11
C ILE A 56 0.44 5.14 -1.55
N SER A 57 -0.10 5.99 -2.43
CA SER A 57 -0.82 7.18 -1.99
C SER A 57 -2.16 6.81 -1.33
N HIS A 58 -2.68 7.69 -0.49
CA HIS A 58 -4.03 7.54 0.07
C HIS A 58 -5.10 7.40 -1.02
N ASP A 59 -4.98 8.19 -2.09
CA ASP A 59 -5.88 8.13 -3.25
C ASP A 59 -5.87 6.75 -3.91
N GLU A 60 -4.69 6.18 -4.13
CA GLU A 60 -4.57 4.84 -4.71
C GLU A 60 -5.14 3.77 -3.77
N LEU A 61 -4.94 3.88 -2.45
CA LEU A 61 -5.57 2.97 -1.49
C LEU A 61 -7.10 3.02 -1.59
N ASN A 62 -7.68 4.23 -1.66
CA ASN A 62 -9.11 4.42 -1.84
C ASN A 62 -9.59 3.83 -3.18
N ARG A 63 -8.82 4.00 -4.25
CA ARG A 63 -9.12 3.41 -5.56
C ARG A 63 -9.11 1.89 -5.50
N ILE A 64 -8.12 1.27 -4.87
CA ILE A 64 -8.04 -0.20 -4.71
C ILE A 64 -9.27 -0.73 -3.97
N GLN A 65 -9.75 -0.02 -2.95
CA GLN A 65 -10.96 -0.44 -2.22
C GLN A 65 -12.25 -0.31 -3.05
N ARG A 66 -12.33 0.70 -3.93
CA ARG A 66 -13.52 0.98 -4.75
C ARG A 66 -13.57 0.18 -6.04
N GLU A 67 -12.45 0.12 -6.74
CA GLU A 67 -12.34 -0.37 -8.13
C GLU A 67 -11.53 -1.67 -8.23
N GLY A 68 -10.77 -2.01 -7.19
CA GLY A 68 -9.85 -3.16 -7.22
C GLY A 68 -8.53 -2.87 -7.94
N LEU A 69 -7.91 -3.93 -8.46
CA LEU A 69 -6.60 -3.89 -9.09
C LEU A 69 -6.70 -3.46 -10.56
N LEU A 70 -5.68 -2.78 -11.06
CA LEU A 70 -5.54 -2.52 -12.49
C LEU A 70 -5.38 -3.84 -13.26
N PRO A 71 -5.83 -3.87 -14.53
CA PRO A 71 -5.58 -5.00 -15.42
C PRO A 71 -4.09 -5.24 -15.61
N GLU A 72 -3.70 -6.51 -15.77
CA GLU A 72 -2.35 -6.88 -16.18
C GLU A 72 -2.19 -6.49 -17.66
N ARG A 73 -1.08 -5.83 -18.01
CA ARG A 73 -0.74 -5.52 -19.40
C ARG A 73 -0.19 -6.74 -20.12
#